data_AF-A0A2M7STZ8-F1
#
_entry.id   AF-A0A2M7STZ8-F1
#
_cell.length_a   1.000
_cell.length_b   1.000
_cell.length_c   1.000
_cell.angle_alpha   90.00
_cell.angle_beta   90.00
_cell.angle_gamma   90.00
#
_symmetry.space_group_name_H-M   'P 1'
#
loop_
_entity.id
_entity.type
_entity.pdbx_description
1 polymer ?
#
loop_
_entity_poly.entity_id
_entity_poly.type
_entity_poly.pdbx_seq_one_letter_code
_entity_poly.pdbx_strand_id
1 'polypeptide(L)'
;FSRMMEELGIISITSRSPQAKGRIERLWGTFQDRLVSELRIARTSTVEETNSVLWDFLPRFSRRFAVPAKEPGSAYHKPPEGFNPDEVFCFNYQRTVGPDNVVRFGEQYRIKTTGAHCSCGR
;
A
#
# COMPACT_ATOMS: atom_id res chain seq x y z
N PHE A 1 8.72 3.88 1.19
CA PHE A 1 7.46 4.32 1.82
C PHE A 1 7.14 5.77 1.49
N SER A 2 8.05 6.73 1.73
CA SER A 2 7.80 8.17 1.47
C SER A 2 7.44 8.49 0.00
N ARG A 3 8.15 7.92 -0.98
CA ARG A 3 7.85 8.08 -2.42
C ARG A 3 6.40 7.72 -2.77
N MET A 4 5.97 6.52 -2.37
CA MET A 4 4.63 6.03 -2.65
C MET A 4 3.56 6.94 -2.05
N MET A 5 3.80 7.47 -0.85
CA MET A 5 2.89 8.44 -0.23
C MET A 5 2.83 9.75 -1.02
N GLU A 6 3.97 10.26 -1.50
CA GLU A 6 4.04 11.45 -2.34
C GLU A 6 3.33 11.26 -3.69
N GLU A 7 3.59 10.14 -4.38
CA GLU A 7 2.94 9.78 -5.65
C GLU A 7 1.41 9.59 -5.49
N LEU A 8 0.95 9.22 -4.30
CA LEU A 8 -0.48 9.12 -3.96
C LEU A 8 -1.09 10.43 -3.43
N GLY A 9 -0.29 11.49 -3.25
CA GLY A 9 -0.74 12.74 -2.62
C GLY A 9 -1.11 12.59 -1.14
N ILE A 10 -0.58 11.56 -0.45
CA ILE A 10 -0.87 11.26 0.95
C ILE A 10 0.18 11.91 1.84
N ILE A 11 -0.27 12.79 2.73
CA ILE A 11 0.59 13.38 3.77
C ILE A 11 0.52 12.52 5.03
N SER A 12 1.69 12.05 5.50
CA SER A 12 1.77 11.31 6.76
C SER A 12 1.63 12.24 7.96
N ILE A 13 0.56 12.06 8.74
CA ILE A 13 0.35 12.78 10.01
C ILE A 13 0.69 11.82 11.15
N THR A 14 1.75 12.10 11.89
CA THR A 14 2.12 11.28 13.05
C THR A 14 1.17 11.51 14.22
N SER A 15 0.88 10.44 14.98
CA SER A 15 0.08 10.56 16.21
C SER A 15 0.83 11.41 17.23
N ARG A 16 0.29 12.60 17.52
CA ARG A 16 0.89 13.57 18.46
C ARG A 16 0.59 13.27 19.93
N SER A 17 -0.13 12.19 20.25
CA SER A 17 -0.44 11.81 21.63
C SER A 17 -0.32 10.30 21.92
N PRO A 18 0.16 9.93 23.12
CA PRO A 18 0.15 8.54 23.59
C PRO A 18 -1.26 7.94 23.66
N GLN A 19 -2.26 8.75 24.00
CA GLN A 19 -3.65 8.30 24.14
C GLN A 19 -4.27 7.88 22.80
N ALA A 20 -3.97 8.61 21.72
CA ALA A 20 -4.41 8.22 20.37
C ALA A 20 -3.74 6.92 19.93
N LYS A 21 -2.42 6.80 20.15
CA LYS A 21 -1.67 5.58 19.87
C LYS A 21 -2.22 4.36 20.64
N GLY A 22 -2.41 4.49 21.95
CA GLY A 22 -2.94 3.40 22.79
C GLY A 22 -4.41 3.05 22.52
N ARG A 23 -5.21 3.93 21.91
CA ARG A 23 -6.56 3.58 21.43
C ARG A 23 -6.48 2.71 20.17
N ILE A 24 -5.63 3.12 19.22
CA ILE A 24 -5.39 2.39 17.97
C ILE A 24 -4.83 0.99 18.27
N GLU A 25 -3.84 0.89 19.14
CA GLU A 25 -3.23 -0.39 19.54
C GLU A 25 -4.25 -1.37 20.14
N ARG A 26 -5.14 -0.89 21.03
CA ARG A 26 -6.21 -1.73 21.60
C ARG A 26 -7.23 -2.21 20.57
N LEU A 27 -7.59 -1.33 19.63
CA LEU A 27 -8.48 -1.71 18.54
C LEU A 27 -7.85 -2.79 17.66
N TRP A 28 -6.58 -2.60 17.29
CA TRP A 28 -5.85 -3.58 16.48
C TRP A 28 -5.62 -4.91 17.19
N GLY A 29 -5.27 -4.90 18.48
CA GLY A 29 -5.18 -6.14 19.27
C GLY A 29 -6.50 -6.91 19.25
N THR A 30 -7.61 -6.21 19.54
CA THR A 30 -8.96 -6.82 19.51
C THR A 30 -9.32 -7.36 18.12
N PHE A 31 -8.95 -6.65 17.06
CA PHE A 31 -9.20 -7.07 15.68
C PHE A 31 -8.40 -8.34 15.34
N GLN A 32 -7.10 -8.34 15.60
CA GLN A 32 -6.21 -9.47 15.30
C GLN A 32 -6.60 -10.72 16.08
N ASP A 33 -6.84 -10.60 17.39
CA ASP A 33 -7.23 -11.73 18.24
C ASP A 33 -8.51 -12.41 17.74
N ARG A 34 -9.51 -11.61 17.33
CA ARG A 34 -10.79 -12.09 16.83
C ARG A 34 -10.69 -12.66 15.43
N LEU A 35 -9.97 -11.98 14.53
CA LEU A 35 -9.79 -12.45 13.16
C LEU A 35 -9.08 -13.81 13.14
N VAL A 36 -8.02 -13.99 13.95
CA VAL A 36 -7.34 -15.27 14.09
C VAL A 36 -8.29 -16.36 14.60
N SER A 37 -9.16 -16.02 15.56
CA SER A 37 -10.15 -16.96 16.09
C SER A 37 -11.20 -17.37 15.04
N GLU A 38 -11.71 -16.43 14.26
CA GLU A 38 -12.70 -16.69 13.19
C GLU A 38 -12.11 -17.53 12.06
N LEU A 39 -10.88 -17.22 11.62
CA LEU A 39 -10.17 -18.03 10.62
C LEU A 39 -9.92 -19.46 11.12
N ARG A 40 -9.57 -19.63 12.41
CA ARG A 40 -9.41 -20.95 13.02
C ARG A 40 -10.72 -21.74 13.05
N ILE A 41 -11.85 -21.10 13.34
CA ILE A 41 -13.18 -21.73 13.32
C ILE A 41 -13.55 -22.15 11.90
N ALA A 42 -13.28 -21.29 10.92
CA ALA A 42 -13.57 -21.55 9.52
C ALA A 42 -12.62 -22.58 8.86
N ARG A 43 -11.49 -22.90 9.51
CA ARG A 43 -10.49 -23.88 9.03
C ARG A 43 -10.01 -23.61 7.59
N THR A 44 -9.86 -22.34 7.24
CA THR A 44 -9.45 -21.93 5.90
C THR A 44 -8.02 -22.37 5.61
N SER A 45 -7.78 -22.88 4.42
CA SER A 45 -6.47 -23.36 3.96
C SER A 45 -5.96 -22.64 2.72
N THR A 46 -6.83 -21.86 2.07
CA THR A 46 -6.52 -21.08 0.87
C THR A 46 -6.75 -19.59 1.08
N VAL A 47 -6.17 -18.78 0.18
CA VAL A 47 -6.32 -17.32 0.19
C VAL A 47 -7.77 -16.94 -0.14
N GLU A 48 -8.39 -17.68 -1.04
CA GLU A 48 -9.77 -17.47 -1.50
C GLU A 48 -10.77 -17.70 -0.36
N GLU A 49 -10.62 -18.81 0.37
CA GLU A 49 -11.45 -19.11 1.56
C GLU A 49 -11.24 -18.06 2.65
N THR A 50 -10.00 -17.67 2.90
CA THR A 50 -9.65 -16.64 3.89
C THR A 50 -10.30 -15.30 3.53
N ASN A 51 -10.27 -14.90 2.26
CA ASN A 51 -10.91 -13.68 1.80
C ASN A 51 -12.43 -13.73 1.98
N SER A 52 -13.07 -14.88 1.70
CA SER A 52 -14.50 -15.05 1.94
C SER A 52 -14.87 -14.82 3.42
N VAL A 53 -14.11 -15.44 4.35
CA VAL A 53 -14.30 -15.22 5.78
C VAL A 53 -14.08 -13.77 6.17
N LEU A 54 -13.08 -13.11 5.58
CA LEU A 54 -12.79 -11.70 5.85
C LEU A 54 -13.95 -10.79 5.43
N TRP A 55 -14.52 -11.02 4.24
CA TRP A 55 -15.67 -10.26 3.74
C TRP A 55 -16.90 -10.39 4.64
N ASP A 56 -17.13 -11.55 5.24
CA ASP A 56 -18.21 -11.77 6.20
C ASP A 56 -17.89 -11.24 7.61
N PHE A 57 -16.62 -11.27 8.00
CA PHE A 57 -16.17 -10.81 9.32
C PHE A 57 -16.19 -9.29 9.45
N LEU A 58 -15.70 -8.56 8.45
CA LEU A 58 -15.52 -7.10 8.53
C LEU A 58 -16.81 -6.34 8.89
N PRO A 59 -17.98 -6.59 8.27
CA PRO A 59 -19.22 -5.91 8.63
C PRO A 59 -19.67 -6.22 10.06
N ARG A 60 -19.54 -7.49 10.49
CA ARG A 60 -19.88 -7.92 11.86
C ARG A 60 -18.98 -7.26 12.90
N PHE A 61 -17.68 -7.18 12.62
CA PHE A 61 -16.71 -6.50 13.47
C PHE A 61 -17.01 -5.00 13.55
N SER A 62 -17.17 -4.33 12.40
CA SER A 62 -17.46 -2.89 12.34
C SER A 62 -18.74 -2.54 13.08
N ARG A 63 -19.80 -3.37 13.00
CA ARG A 63 -21.04 -3.13 13.77
C ARG A 63 -20.82 -3.08 15.28
N ARG A 64 -19.82 -3.80 15.80
CA ARG A 64 -19.57 -3.93 17.24
C ARG A 64 -18.51 -2.95 17.76
N PHE A 65 -17.50 -2.64 16.95
CA PHE A 65 -16.32 -1.90 17.39
C PHE A 65 -16.05 -0.59 16.66
N ALA A 66 -16.74 -0.32 15.55
CA ALA A 66 -16.57 0.95 14.86
C ALA A 66 -17.09 2.09 15.73
N VAL A 67 -16.31 3.16 15.78
CA VAL A 67 -16.72 4.44 16.36
C VAL A 67 -17.23 5.32 15.23
N PRO A 68 -18.44 5.90 15.33
CA PRO A 68 -18.94 6.79 14.31
C PRO A 68 -17.98 7.97 14.14
N ALA A 69 -17.74 8.36 12.89
CA ALA A 69 -16.94 9.54 12.58
C ALA A 69 -17.63 10.79 13.15
N LYS A 70 -16.83 11.73 13.68
CA LYS A 70 -17.35 13.01 14.17
C LYS A 70 -17.91 13.85 13.02
N GLU A 71 -17.30 13.73 11.83
CA GLU A 71 -17.70 14.42 10.62
C GLU A 71 -18.28 13.41 9.63
N PRO A 72 -19.46 13.68 9.05
CA PRO A 72 -20.05 12.82 8.04
C PRO A 72 -19.30 12.95 6.71
N GLY A 73 -19.07 11.83 6.04
CA GLY A 73 -18.42 11.78 4.74
C GLY A 73 -17.34 10.72 4.64
N SER A 74 -16.73 10.61 3.46
CA SER A 74 -15.58 9.75 3.22
C SER A 74 -14.30 10.57 3.31
N ALA A 75 -13.34 10.11 4.11
CA ALA A 75 -11.97 10.64 4.10
C ALA A 75 -11.12 10.04 2.96
N TYR A 76 -11.65 9.06 2.20
CA TYR A 76 -10.95 8.48 1.06
C TYR A 76 -11.06 9.39 -0.16
N HIS A 77 -9.92 9.65 -0.78
CA HIS A 77 -9.81 10.40 -2.03
C HIS A 77 -9.56 9.46 -3.21
N LYS A 78 -9.97 9.89 -4.40
CA LYS A 78 -9.58 9.19 -5.64
C LYS A 78 -8.07 9.34 -5.85
N PRO A 79 -7.41 8.32 -6.41
CA PRO A 79 -6.02 8.45 -6.80
C PRO A 79 -5.85 9.58 -7.85
N PRO A 80 -4.65 10.18 -7.94
CA PRO A 80 -4.37 11.23 -8.92
C PRO A 80 -4.53 10.74 -10.36
N GLU A 81 -4.71 11.69 -11.28
CA GLU A 81 -4.80 11.39 -12.71
C GLU A 81 -3.51 10.72 -13.22
N GLY A 82 -3.64 9.66 -14.01
CA GLY A 82 -2.50 8.85 -14.48
C GLY A 82 -1.95 7.85 -13.46
N PHE A 83 -2.62 7.65 -12.32
CA PHE A 83 -2.21 6.65 -11.33
C PHE A 83 -2.15 5.23 -11.90
N ASN A 84 -0.94 4.66 -11.91
CA ASN A 84 -0.69 3.26 -12.26
C ASN A 84 -0.19 2.49 -11.01
N PRO A 85 -0.97 1.53 -10.47
CA PRO A 85 -0.58 0.74 -9.30
C PRO A 85 0.78 0.05 -9.46
N ASP A 86 1.10 -0.42 -10.66
CA ASP A 86 2.32 -1.20 -10.94
C ASP A 86 3.58 -0.32 -10.88
N GLU A 87 3.44 0.99 -11.12
CA GLU A 87 4.56 1.96 -11.04
C GLU A 87 4.72 2.54 -9.62
N VAL A 88 3.60 2.69 -8.91
CA VAL A 88 3.58 3.29 -7.56
C VAL A 88 3.91 2.28 -6.48
N PHE A 89 3.33 1.08 -6.55
CA PHE A 89 3.52 0.01 -5.56
C PHE A 89 4.68 -0.94 -5.91
N CYS A 90 5.72 -0.43 -6.58
CA CYS A 90 6.93 -1.19 -6.87
C CYS A 90 8.15 -0.69 -6.07
N PHE A 91 9.18 -1.53 -6.04
CA PHE A 91 10.49 -1.12 -5.56
C PHE A 91 11.22 -0.36 -6.67
N ASN A 92 11.53 0.91 -6.41
CA ASN A 92 12.30 1.75 -7.32
C ASN A 92 13.73 1.89 -6.81
N TYR A 93 14.70 1.70 -7.71
CA TYR A 93 16.12 1.74 -7.40
C TYR A 93 16.80 2.74 -8.32
N GLN A 94 17.23 3.88 -7.77
CA GLN A 94 18.05 4.82 -8.51
C GLN A 94 19.40 4.18 -8.85
N ARG A 95 19.78 4.28 -10.13
CA ARG A 95 21.05 3.78 -10.67
C ARG A 95 21.57 4.76 -11.71
N THR A 96 22.89 4.82 -11.83
CA THR A 96 23.55 5.58 -12.89
C THR A 96 23.71 4.67 -14.11
N VAL A 97 23.34 5.18 -15.28
CA VAL A 97 23.51 4.48 -16.55
C VAL A 97 24.95 4.63 -17.01
N GLY A 98 25.61 3.51 -17.34
CA GLY A 98 26.94 3.52 -17.93
C GLY A 98 26.93 4.07 -19.37
N PRO A 99 28.09 4.48 -19.92
CA PRO A 99 28.20 5.02 -21.28
C PRO A 99 27.67 4.07 -22.37
N ASP A 100 27.62 2.77 -22.08
CA ASP A 100 27.15 1.69 -22.95
C ASP A 100 25.65 1.37 -22.78
N ASN A 101 24.89 2.26 -22.13
CA ASN A 101 23.47 2.12 -21.80
C ASN A 101 23.17 0.91 -20.90
N VAL A 102 24.11 0.59 -20.01
CA VAL A 102 23.99 -0.53 -19.08
C VAL A 102 23.76 -0.04 -17.67
N VAL A 103 22.86 -0.73 -16.96
CA VAL A 103 22.62 -0.59 -15.52
C VAL A 103 22.90 -1.91 -14.82
N ARG A 104 23.57 -1.86 -13.66
CA ARG A 104 23.79 -3.03 -12.81
C ARG A 104 22.77 -3.08 -11.68
N PHE A 105 22.05 -4.19 -11.55
CA PHE A 105 21.06 -4.43 -10.51
C PHE A 105 21.07 -5.91 -10.08
N GLY A 106 22.10 -6.33 -9.35
CA GLY A 106 22.41 -7.75 -9.20
C GLY A 106 23.07 -8.28 -10.48
N GLU A 107 22.25 -8.55 -11.49
CA GLU A 107 22.70 -8.84 -12.86
C GLU A 107 22.88 -7.57 -13.70
N GLN A 108 23.45 -7.71 -14.90
CA GLN A 108 23.68 -6.61 -15.83
C GLN A 108 22.52 -6.47 -16.81
N TYR A 109 21.81 -5.34 -16.76
CA TYR A 109 20.69 -5.04 -17.64
C TYR A 109 21.11 -3.97 -18.65
N ARG A 110 20.88 -4.23 -19.94
CA ARG A 110 21.05 -3.21 -21.00
C ARG A 110 19.71 -2.54 -21.25
N ILE A 111 19.68 -1.21 -21.09
CA ILE A 111 18.52 -0.42 -21.43
C ILE A 111 18.39 -0.44 -22.96
N LYS A 112 17.28 -0.99 -23.47
CA LYS A 112 16.94 -0.86 -24.88
C LYS A 112 16.45 0.56 -25.11
N THR A 113 17.25 1.38 -25.76
CA THR A 113 16.81 2.69 -26.24
C THR A 113 15.77 2.46 -27.33
N THR A 114 14.48 2.60 -27.01
CA THR A 114 13.42 2.64 -28.01
C THR A 114 13.68 3.89 -28.85
N GLY A 115 14.07 3.69 -30.12
CA GLY A 115 14.66 4.74 -30.93
C GLY A 115 13.80 6.01 -31.03
N ALA A 116 14.39 7.14 -30.65
CA ALA A 116 14.01 8.45 -31.14
C ALA A 116 15.21 9.42 -31.04
N HIS A 117 15.72 9.78 -32.21
CA HIS A 117 16.56 10.94 -32.53
C HIS A 117 17.79 11.25 -31.65
N CYS A 118 18.95 10.79 -32.13
CA CYS A 118 20.23 11.43 -31.85
C CYS A 118 20.34 12.69 -32.72
N SER A 119 20.00 13.87 -32.20
CA SER A 119 20.37 15.14 -32.81
C SER A 119 21.78 15.52 -32.37
N CYS A 120 22.78 14.98 -33.06
CA CYS A 120 24.15 15.49 -33.01
C CYS A 120 24.19 16.81 -33.80
N GLY A 121 24.01 17.92 -33.10
CA GLY A 121 24.30 19.26 -33.62
C GLY A 121 25.80 19.48 -33.64
N ARG A 122 26.29 19.96 -34.78
CA ARG A 122 27.68 20.36 -35.05
C ARG A 122 28.14 21.51 -34.15
#